data_AF-A0A7S4J815-F1
#
_entry.id   AF-A0A7S4J815-F1
#
_cell.length_a   1.000
_cell.length_b   1.000
_cell.length_c   1.000
_cell.angle_alpha   90.00
_cell.angle_beta   90.00
_cell.angle_gamma   90.00
#
_symmetry.space_group_name_H-M   'P 1'
#
loop_
_entity.id
_entity.type
_entity.pdbx_description
1 polymer ?
#
loop_
_entity_poly.entity_id
_entity_poly.type
_entity_poly.pdbx_seq_one_letter_code
_entity_poly.pdbx_strand_id
1 'polypeptide(L)'
;ASAIQWINTFEDKEENKISSLDQLSDGLILHEVLRDIAPESFLEESLKLDVGSNVILKANNIKRLLKELDAYYRETFRQEMDVNSIDANAVARGEAEAIMKLVELVLGCAVQCEKRQRYIERLMNDLDKSSQANIMILTQQIMAKGEQSLLDRSESDILDTTGVSDEIDADISLNQTNVEMEDAMKKLQSRVDELEGFQTSLEAELKTERDRSKSLMEDLLAASESKNKIEDLYNQLLAEQSASARKESNQSRTDTANLEMRLTEREATIVDLQEKLKEMANLSQDNLRLQDELQLKESEVSSLSSEVSRLRSYKDKLEQAGDLKKRLQEKEEECETLLEQIVELEHNMQTCKQTLDERERTVESLKEKANLLEKQLETLKDCQPLSSDSKSAPWEVKYANLELEHQDALMQLRSARSELERVKAERDMALNADDAEEGVTASSLGGGDAEMRRAIARLSMENRQLRVGMMAGDLSGGGGAAKREAEGK
;
A
#
# COMPACT_ATOMS: atom_id res chain seq x y z
N ALA A 1 49.60 16.65 -12.20
CA ALA A 1 49.92 15.89 -13.42
C ALA A 1 50.94 14.80 -13.10
N SER A 2 52.25 15.05 -13.22
CA SER A 2 53.32 14.02 -13.12
C SER A 2 53.27 13.13 -11.87
N ALA A 3 52.92 13.69 -10.70
CA ALA A 3 52.72 12.92 -9.46
C ALA A 3 51.57 11.89 -9.55
N ILE A 4 50.42 12.28 -10.14
CA ILE A 4 49.26 11.39 -10.36
C ILE A 4 49.66 10.26 -11.31
N GLN A 5 50.37 10.59 -12.39
CA GLN A 5 50.84 9.64 -13.39
C GLN A 5 51.86 8.65 -12.81
N TRP A 6 52.74 9.09 -11.90
CA TRP A 6 53.64 8.21 -11.17
C TRP A 6 52.91 7.24 -10.24
N ILE A 7 51.96 7.72 -9.44
CA ILE A 7 51.14 6.86 -8.56
C ILE A 7 50.36 5.84 -9.39
N ASN A 8 49.81 6.25 -10.54
CA ASN A 8 49.16 5.35 -11.51
C ASN A 8 50.10 4.34 -12.20
N THR A 9 51.43 4.38 -11.98
CA THR A 9 52.30 3.28 -12.41
C THR A 9 52.18 2.05 -11.51
N PHE A 10 51.76 2.22 -10.24
CA PHE A 10 51.67 1.12 -9.26
C PHE A 10 50.42 0.24 -9.46
N GLU A 11 49.35 0.78 -10.06
CA GLU A 11 48.06 0.11 -10.22
C GLU A 11 47.84 -0.41 -11.64
N ASP A 12 47.77 -1.74 -11.78
CA ASP A 12 47.65 -2.41 -13.08
C ASP A 12 46.23 -2.33 -13.68
N LYS A 13 45.19 -2.01 -12.88
CA LYS A 13 43.79 -1.93 -13.35
C LYS A 13 43.37 -0.49 -13.64
N GLU A 14 42.83 -0.25 -14.82
CA GLU A 14 42.41 1.09 -15.26
C GLU A 14 41.28 1.67 -14.40
N GLU A 15 40.40 0.83 -13.87
CA GLU A 15 39.25 1.21 -13.03
C GLU A 15 39.64 1.85 -11.69
N ASN A 16 40.86 1.59 -11.20
CA ASN A 16 41.39 2.07 -9.94
C ASN A 16 42.31 3.30 -10.08
N LYS A 17 42.65 3.71 -11.31
CA LYS A 17 43.62 4.80 -11.55
C LYS A 17 43.08 6.16 -11.11
N ILE A 18 43.88 6.91 -10.34
CA ILE A 18 43.51 8.24 -9.88
C ILE A 18 43.54 9.27 -11.00
N SER A 19 42.56 10.17 -11.00
CA SER A 19 42.41 11.29 -11.95
C SER A 19 42.58 12.66 -11.27
N SER A 20 42.48 12.74 -9.94
CA SER A 20 42.62 13.96 -9.15
C SER A 20 43.50 13.74 -7.92
N LEU A 21 44.22 14.80 -7.48
CA LEU A 21 44.96 14.78 -6.21
C LEU A 21 44.04 14.59 -4.99
N ASP A 22 42.78 15.02 -5.07
CA ASP A 22 41.82 14.89 -3.95
C ASP A 22 41.56 13.41 -3.57
N GLN A 23 41.75 12.47 -4.50
CA GLN A 23 41.66 11.04 -4.22
C GLN A 23 42.77 10.52 -3.28
N LEU A 24 43.79 11.32 -2.99
CA LEU A 24 44.88 11.02 -2.04
C LEU A 24 44.62 11.58 -0.63
N SER A 25 43.53 12.34 -0.44
CA SER A 25 43.26 13.07 0.81
C SER A 25 42.97 12.19 2.03
N ASP A 26 42.67 10.90 1.86
CA ASP A 26 42.44 9.93 2.93
C ASP A 26 43.69 9.13 3.36
N GLY A 27 44.79 9.26 2.60
CA GLY A 27 46.06 8.55 2.81
C GLY A 27 46.09 7.08 2.38
N LEU A 28 44.97 6.48 1.98
CA LEU A 28 44.87 5.03 1.74
C LEU A 28 45.72 4.60 0.55
N ILE A 29 45.58 5.29 -0.58
CA ILE A 29 46.33 5.01 -1.82
C ILE A 29 47.85 5.23 -1.62
N LEU A 30 48.23 6.24 -0.82
CA LEU A 30 49.65 6.50 -0.53
C LEU A 30 50.27 5.45 0.40
N HIS A 31 49.48 4.95 1.36
CA HIS A 31 49.87 3.84 2.23
C HIS A 31 50.00 2.51 1.46
N GLU A 32 49.16 2.28 0.44
CA GLU A 32 49.27 1.14 -0.46
C GLU A 32 50.54 1.20 -1.33
N VAL A 33 50.86 2.37 -1.92
CA VAL A 33 52.13 2.61 -2.61
C VAL A 33 53.34 2.37 -1.69
N LEU A 34 53.29 2.87 -0.45
CA LEU A 34 54.32 2.62 0.56
C LEU A 34 54.48 1.14 0.92
N ARG A 35 53.41 0.33 0.79
CA ARG A 35 53.46 -1.12 1.04
C ARG A 35 54.17 -1.89 -0.07
N ASP A 36 54.03 -1.51 -1.35
CA ASP A 36 54.86 -2.10 -2.44
C ASP A 36 56.34 -1.70 -2.29
N ILE A 37 56.62 -0.50 -1.75
CA ILE A 37 57.98 -0.01 -1.48
C ILE A 37 58.63 -0.75 -0.30
N ALA A 38 57.96 -0.79 0.87
CA ALA A 38 58.50 -1.28 2.14
C ALA A 38 57.44 -2.06 2.96
N PRO A 39 57.09 -3.31 2.57
CA PRO A 39 56.00 -4.08 3.19
C PRO A 39 56.26 -4.44 4.66
N GLU A 40 57.53 -4.53 5.08
CA GLU A 40 57.91 -4.81 6.47
C GLU A 40 57.65 -3.63 7.43
N SER A 41 57.39 -2.42 6.89
CA SER A 41 57.23 -1.18 7.66
C SER A 41 55.81 -0.61 7.64
N PHE A 42 55.01 -0.92 6.61
CA PHE A 42 53.65 -0.38 6.42
C PHE A 42 52.61 -1.51 6.43
N LEU A 43 52.02 -1.77 7.60
CA LEU A 43 51.12 -2.91 7.83
C LEU A 43 49.69 -2.65 7.36
N GLU A 44 49.00 -3.70 6.88
CA GLU A 44 47.67 -3.58 6.27
C GLU A 44 46.61 -2.94 7.19
N GLU A 45 46.61 -3.27 8.47
CA GLU A 45 45.64 -2.78 9.46
C GLU A 45 45.94 -1.35 9.99
N SER A 46 46.93 -0.64 9.43
CA SER A 46 47.34 0.66 10.01
C SER A 46 46.31 1.78 9.81
N LEU A 47 45.76 1.93 8.61
CA LEU A 47 44.80 3.01 8.31
C LEU A 47 43.35 2.54 8.45
N LYS A 48 42.46 3.45 8.85
CA LYS A 48 41.02 3.15 8.87
C LYS A 48 40.49 3.12 7.44
N LEU A 49 39.86 2.01 7.07
CA LEU A 49 39.04 1.88 5.86
C LEU A 49 37.67 2.56 6.06
N ASP A 50 36.93 2.74 4.96
CA ASP A 50 35.59 3.35 4.90
C ASP A 50 35.49 4.74 5.58
N VAL A 51 36.34 5.66 5.13
CA VAL A 51 36.44 7.03 5.66
C VAL A 51 35.43 8.00 5.02
N GLY A 52 35.01 7.70 3.79
CA GLY A 52 34.10 8.55 3.01
C GLY A 52 34.55 10.01 2.93
N SER A 53 33.62 10.94 3.18
CA SER A 53 33.86 12.38 3.21
C SER A 53 34.33 12.92 4.57
N ASN A 54 34.60 12.07 5.57
CA ASN A 54 34.89 12.52 6.93
C ASN A 54 36.33 13.05 7.08
N VAL A 55 36.49 14.38 6.92
CA VAL A 55 37.76 15.11 7.02
C VAL A 55 38.52 14.83 8.34
N ILE A 56 37.83 14.58 9.46
CA ILE A 56 38.47 14.28 10.75
C ILE A 56 39.11 12.89 10.71
N LEU A 57 38.43 11.90 10.15
CA LEU A 57 38.97 10.55 9.97
C LEU A 57 40.10 10.53 8.93
N LYS A 58 39.95 11.26 7.80
CA LYS A 58 41.04 11.49 6.83
C LYS A 58 42.28 12.08 7.51
N ALA A 59 42.14 13.18 8.25
CA ALA A 59 43.26 13.83 8.94
C ALA A 59 43.93 12.92 9.98
N ASN A 60 43.18 12.00 10.60
CA ASN A 60 43.76 11.01 11.52
C ASN A 60 44.53 9.91 10.78
N ASN A 61 44.06 9.44 9.63
CA ASN A 61 44.84 8.55 8.75
C ASN A 61 46.15 9.24 8.30
N ILE A 62 46.09 10.49 7.82
CA ILE A 62 47.28 11.23 7.40
C ILE A 62 48.26 11.44 8.57
N LYS A 63 47.80 11.78 9.78
CA LYS A 63 48.66 11.89 10.97
C LYS A 63 49.36 10.57 11.32
N ARG A 64 48.69 9.44 11.11
CA ARG A 64 49.30 8.12 11.33
C ARG A 64 50.33 7.79 10.25
N LEU A 65 50.00 8.01 8.98
CA LEU A 65 50.89 7.81 7.83
C LEU A 65 52.17 8.66 7.94
N LEU A 66 52.04 9.93 8.32
CA LEU A 66 53.15 10.84 8.58
C LEU A 66 54.07 10.38 9.72
N LYS A 67 53.50 9.75 10.77
CA LYS A 67 54.28 9.19 11.89
C LYS A 67 55.03 7.91 11.47
N GLU A 68 54.41 7.08 10.63
CA GLU A 68 55.01 5.86 10.08
C GLU A 68 56.14 6.22 9.08
N LEU A 69 55.98 7.32 8.33
CA LEU A 69 57.04 7.91 7.50
C LEU A 69 58.23 8.44 8.32
N ASP A 70 58.02 9.20 9.41
CA ASP A 70 59.13 9.65 10.28
C ASP A 70 59.93 8.46 10.83
N ALA A 71 59.24 7.44 11.35
CA ALA A 71 59.87 6.22 11.85
C ALA A 71 60.69 5.53 10.74
N TYR A 72 60.11 5.31 9.57
CA TYR A 72 60.79 4.67 8.44
C TYR A 72 62.04 5.43 7.99
N TYR A 73 61.98 6.76 7.89
CA TYR A 73 63.12 7.61 7.53
C TYR A 73 64.22 7.61 8.61
N ARG A 74 63.83 7.72 9.88
CA ARG A 74 64.72 7.74 11.04
C ARG A 74 65.44 6.41 11.24
N GLU A 75 64.77 5.29 11.00
CA GLU A 75 65.31 3.94 11.16
C GLU A 75 66.11 3.47 9.93
N THR A 76 65.58 3.68 8.72
CA THR A 76 66.19 3.16 7.47
C THR A 76 67.26 4.09 6.90
N PHE A 77 67.00 5.40 6.87
CA PHE A 77 67.87 6.39 6.22
C PHE A 77 68.66 7.24 7.22
N ARG A 78 68.36 7.14 8.52
CA ARG A 78 68.97 7.93 9.61
C ARG A 78 68.88 9.45 9.42
N GLN A 79 67.85 9.89 8.71
CA GLN A 79 67.54 11.29 8.46
C GLN A 79 66.32 11.69 9.30
N GLU A 80 66.42 12.79 10.05
CA GLU A 80 65.23 13.39 10.68
C GLU A 80 64.43 14.16 9.63
N MET A 81 63.10 14.05 9.69
CA MET A 81 62.19 14.73 8.78
C MET A 81 61.50 15.90 9.48
N ASP A 82 61.31 17.02 8.79
CA ASP A 82 60.33 18.03 9.20
C ASP A 82 58.90 17.60 8.83
N VAL A 83 58.41 16.57 9.52
CA VAL A 83 57.03 16.08 9.39
C VAL A 83 56.01 17.12 9.82
N ASN A 84 56.40 18.09 10.66
CA ASN A 84 55.55 19.19 11.12
C ASN A 84 55.25 20.20 10.00
N SER A 85 56.01 20.21 8.90
CA SER A 85 55.76 21.06 7.72
C SER A 85 54.51 20.68 6.91
N ILE A 86 53.87 19.53 7.21
CA ILE A 86 52.69 19.04 6.49
C ILE A 86 51.46 19.09 7.41
N ASP A 87 50.56 20.07 7.19
CA ASP A 87 49.25 20.08 7.86
C ASP A 87 48.39 18.92 7.36
N ALA A 88 48.31 17.85 8.16
CA ALA A 88 47.45 16.71 7.91
C ALA A 88 45.97 17.07 7.76
N ASN A 89 45.52 18.20 8.30
CA ASN A 89 44.16 18.69 8.11
C ASN A 89 43.99 19.36 6.73
N ALA A 90 45.02 20.00 6.16
CA ALA A 90 45.04 20.52 4.78
C ALA A 90 45.01 19.39 3.75
N VAL A 91 45.83 18.34 3.95
CA VAL A 91 45.78 17.12 3.12
C VAL A 91 44.36 16.54 3.11
N ALA A 92 43.73 16.42 4.29
CA ALA A 92 42.37 15.92 4.44
C ALA A 92 41.26 16.82 3.86
N ARG A 93 41.56 18.10 3.58
CA ARG A 93 40.68 19.06 2.89
C ARG A 93 40.84 19.07 1.37
N GLY A 94 41.75 18.27 0.81
CA GLY A 94 42.04 18.26 -0.64
C GLY A 94 43.04 19.32 -1.09
N GLU A 95 43.78 19.97 -0.18
CA GLU A 95 44.69 21.06 -0.52
C GLU A 95 45.92 20.56 -1.29
N ALA A 96 45.99 20.91 -2.57
CA ALA A 96 46.96 20.36 -3.52
C ALA A 96 48.43 20.54 -3.11
N GLU A 97 48.81 21.65 -2.46
CA GLU A 97 50.18 21.87 -2.00
C GLU A 97 50.56 20.92 -0.85
N ALA A 98 49.65 20.72 0.11
CA ALA A 98 49.87 19.80 1.23
C ALA A 98 49.92 18.33 0.75
N ILE A 99 49.06 17.96 -0.19
CA ILE A 99 49.08 16.64 -0.84
C ILE A 99 50.39 16.45 -1.61
N MET A 100 50.84 17.44 -2.39
CA MET A 100 52.11 17.36 -3.12
C MET A 100 53.32 17.17 -2.19
N LYS A 101 53.39 17.90 -1.07
CA LYS A 101 54.44 17.71 -0.05
C LYS A 101 54.45 16.29 0.52
N LEU A 102 53.27 15.71 0.80
CA LEU A 102 53.18 14.32 1.25
C LEU A 102 53.63 13.33 0.16
N VAL A 103 53.25 13.55 -1.11
CA VAL A 103 53.69 12.71 -2.24
C VAL A 103 55.20 12.82 -2.47
N GLU A 104 55.81 13.99 -2.25
CA GLU A 104 57.28 14.16 -2.29
C GLU A 104 58.00 13.28 -1.26
N LEU A 105 57.43 13.09 -0.06
CA LEU A 105 58.00 12.17 0.94
C LEU A 105 57.89 10.71 0.50
N VAL A 106 56.73 10.29 -0.04
CA VAL A 106 56.50 8.94 -0.55
C VAL A 106 57.39 8.61 -1.77
N LEU A 107 57.60 9.59 -2.64
CA LEU A 107 58.56 9.53 -3.75
C LEU A 107 60.00 9.44 -3.24
N GLY A 108 60.33 10.15 -2.16
CA GLY A 108 61.61 10.03 -1.46
C GLY A 108 61.87 8.60 -0.97
N CYS A 109 60.90 7.97 -0.30
CA CYS A 109 60.98 6.54 0.06
C CYS A 109 61.25 5.65 -1.16
N ALA A 110 60.51 5.85 -2.26
CA ALA A 110 60.64 5.03 -3.46
C ALA A 110 62.04 5.07 -4.09
N VAL A 111 62.73 6.22 -4.02
CA VAL A 111 64.07 6.39 -4.59
C VAL A 111 65.20 6.08 -3.59
N GLN A 112 64.95 6.17 -2.29
CA GLN A 112 65.98 5.89 -1.26
C GLN A 112 65.98 4.43 -0.77
N CYS A 113 64.87 3.69 -0.89
CA CYS A 113 64.74 2.30 -0.42
C CYS A 113 65.72 1.30 -1.08
N GLU A 114 65.89 0.13 -0.46
CA GLU A 114 66.76 -0.95 -0.97
C GLU A 114 66.41 -1.39 -2.40
N LYS A 115 65.11 -1.40 -2.73
CA LYS A 115 64.57 -1.80 -4.04
C LYS A 115 64.55 -0.65 -5.07
N ARG A 116 65.14 0.51 -4.77
CA ARG A 116 65.05 1.75 -5.58
C ARG A 116 65.24 1.57 -7.08
N GLN A 117 66.11 0.64 -7.51
CA GLN A 117 66.37 0.38 -8.92
C GLN A 117 65.07 0.04 -9.69
N ARG A 118 64.19 -0.78 -9.10
CA ARG A 118 62.87 -1.13 -9.66
C ARG A 118 62.00 0.12 -9.87
N TYR A 119 61.94 1.01 -8.89
CA TYR A 119 61.07 2.20 -8.94
C TYR A 119 61.65 3.31 -9.82
N ILE A 120 62.98 3.46 -9.86
CA ILE A 120 63.68 4.34 -10.80
C ILE A 120 63.50 3.86 -12.25
N GLU A 121 63.55 2.55 -12.51
CA GLU A 121 63.30 1.99 -13.84
C GLU A 121 61.82 2.14 -14.25
N ARG A 122 60.86 1.89 -13.35
CA ARG A 122 59.42 2.18 -13.57
C ARG A 122 59.20 3.65 -13.92
N LEU A 123 59.82 4.56 -13.16
CA LEU A 123 59.82 6.02 -13.40
C LEU A 123 60.39 6.44 -14.76
N MET A 124 61.35 5.71 -15.31
CA MET A 124 62.03 6.07 -16.57
C MET A 124 61.44 5.37 -17.81
N ASN A 125 60.64 4.32 -17.63
CA ASN A 125 59.99 3.60 -18.73
C ASN A 125 58.51 3.99 -18.91
N ASP A 126 57.76 4.13 -17.81
CA ASP A 126 56.28 4.22 -17.86
C ASP A 126 55.74 5.67 -17.84
N LEU A 127 56.62 6.66 -17.66
CA LEU A 127 56.27 8.10 -17.67
C LEU A 127 56.70 8.79 -18.97
N ASP A 128 56.01 9.87 -19.31
CA ASP A 128 56.38 10.75 -20.41
C ASP A 128 57.61 11.61 -20.08
N LYS A 129 58.32 12.07 -21.12
CA LYS A 129 59.58 12.83 -20.97
C LYS A 129 59.45 14.15 -20.18
N SER A 130 58.26 14.77 -20.14
CA SER A 130 58.03 15.96 -19.32
C SER A 130 57.92 15.57 -17.84
N SER A 131 57.13 14.54 -17.52
CA SER A 131 57.01 14.04 -16.16
C SER A 131 58.32 13.44 -15.61
N GLN A 132 59.09 12.73 -16.44
CA GLN A 132 60.44 12.24 -16.09
C GLN A 132 61.37 13.38 -15.64
N ALA A 133 61.44 14.48 -16.40
CA ALA A 133 62.30 15.61 -16.09
C ALA A 133 61.89 16.31 -14.77
N ASN A 134 60.58 16.48 -14.54
CA ASN A 134 60.07 17.08 -13.30
C ASN A 134 60.38 16.20 -12.08
N ILE A 135 60.20 14.87 -12.18
CA ILE A 135 60.50 13.97 -11.07
C ILE A 135 62.01 13.89 -10.80
N MET A 136 62.86 13.90 -11.83
CA MET A 136 64.32 13.96 -11.64
C MET A 136 64.77 15.19 -10.83
N ILE A 137 64.15 16.36 -11.06
CA ILE A 137 64.41 17.58 -10.28
C ILE A 137 63.97 17.41 -8.83
N LEU A 138 62.76 16.90 -8.58
CA LEU A 138 62.25 16.63 -7.22
C LEU A 138 63.15 15.64 -6.47
N THR A 139 63.56 14.56 -7.11
CA THR A 139 64.52 13.58 -6.57
C THR A 139 65.84 14.21 -6.16
N GLN A 140 66.43 15.07 -7.01
CA GLN A 140 67.69 15.76 -6.69
C GLN A 140 67.53 16.71 -5.49
N GLN A 141 66.39 17.41 -5.38
CA GLN A 141 66.10 18.29 -4.25
C GLN A 141 65.89 17.51 -2.94
N ILE A 142 65.34 16.29 -2.98
CA ILE A 142 65.20 15.42 -1.81
C ILE A 142 66.57 14.94 -1.32
N MET A 143 67.45 14.50 -2.24
CA MET A 143 68.81 14.05 -1.88
C MET A 143 69.65 15.19 -1.27
N ALA A 144 69.66 16.37 -1.89
CA ALA A 144 70.46 17.52 -1.43
C ALA A 144 70.10 18.01 -0.02
N LYS A 145 68.87 17.77 0.46
CA LYS A 145 68.43 18.11 1.82
C LYS A 145 68.98 17.16 2.90
N GLY A 146 69.46 15.98 2.55
CA GLY A 146 69.95 14.99 3.52
C GLY A 146 71.37 15.26 4.03
N GLU A 147 72.24 15.87 3.21
CA GLU A 147 73.69 15.91 3.48
C GLU A 147 74.13 17.05 4.43
N GLN A 148 73.28 18.05 4.67
CA GLN A 148 73.67 19.28 5.39
C GLN A 148 73.64 19.17 6.93
N SER A 149 73.21 18.03 7.50
CA SER A 149 72.81 17.96 8.92
C SER A 149 73.92 17.58 9.93
N LEU A 150 75.19 17.52 9.53
CA LEU A 150 76.24 16.79 10.27
C LEU A 150 77.51 17.59 10.68
N LEU A 151 77.59 18.91 10.50
CA LEU A 151 78.87 19.65 10.59
C LEU A 151 78.82 20.98 11.39
N ASP A 152 78.93 20.94 12.72
CA ASP A 152 79.43 22.06 13.55
C ASP A 152 79.82 21.62 14.99
N ARG A 153 81.10 21.79 15.41
CA ARG A 153 81.56 22.12 16.79
C ARG A 153 83.09 22.31 16.96
N SER A 154 83.52 23.27 17.82
CA SER A 154 84.79 23.36 18.62
C SER A 154 86.06 24.05 18.05
N GLU A 155 86.70 24.99 18.79
CA GLU A 155 87.99 24.82 19.57
C GLU A 155 88.52 26.14 20.24
N SER A 156 89.70 26.18 20.92
CA SER A 156 90.18 27.31 21.79
C SER A 156 91.70 27.37 22.22
N ASP A 157 92.38 28.53 22.00
CA ASP A 157 93.44 29.35 22.73
C ASP A 157 94.71 28.80 23.50
N ILE A 158 95.81 29.63 23.69
CA ILE A 158 96.97 29.61 24.71
C ILE A 158 98.23 30.54 24.39
N LEU A 159 99.10 30.95 25.38
CA LEU A 159 100.18 32.03 25.30
C LEU A 159 101.47 31.97 26.26
N ASP A 160 102.65 32.55 25.86
CA ASP A 160 103.88 33.25 26.47
C ASP A 160 104.69 32.98 27.82
N THR A 161 105.98 33.46 27.91
CA THR A 161 106.78 33.99 29.13
C THR A 161 108.14 34.79 28.82
N THR A 162 108.89 35.34 29.84
CA THR A 162 110.04 36.36 29.82
C THR A 162 111.37 35.93 30.58
N GLY A 163 112.50 36.66 30.92
CA GLY A 163 113.04 38.08 31.01
C GLY A 163 114.63 38.14 31.04
N VAL A 164 115.54 38.86 31.79
CA VAL A 164 115.64 39.87 32.94
C VAL A 164 117.11 40.47 33.18
N SER A 165 117.31 41.77 33.56
CA SER A 165 118.43 42.57 34.28
C SER A 165 119.97 42.52 33.89
N ASP A 166 121.07 43.12 34.52
CA ASP A 166 121.52 43.91 35.75
C ASP A 166 122.99 44.55 35.54
N GLU A 167 123.83 45.33 36.31
CA GLU A 167 123.92 46.17 37.59
C GLU A 167 125.12 47.26 37.61
N ILE A 168 125.78 47.68 38.74
CA ILE A 168 126.64 48.93 39.01
C ILE A 168 127.86 48.76 40.01
N ASP A 169 128.84 49.70 40.15
CA ASP A 169 129.75 49.92 41.36
C ASP A 169 130.33 51.39 41.53
N ALA A 170 130.88 51.83 42.71
CA ALA A 170 131.10 53.27 43.07
C ALA A 170 132.17 53.73 44.15
N ASP A 171 132.25 55.07 44.36
CA ASP A 171 132.73 55.92 45.50
C ASP A 171 134.21 56.43 45.65
N ILE A 172 134.37 57.77 45.61
CA ILE A 172 135.29 58.60 46.43
C ILE A 172 134.64 60.00 46.63
N SER A 173 134.50 60.49 47.88
CA SER A 173 134.63 61.93 48.33
C SER A 173 133.56 62.35 49.36
N LEU A 174 133.87 62.18 50.66
CA LEU A 174 132.94 62.36 51.80
C LEU A 174 132.46 63.82 52.08
N ASN A 175 132.67 64.75 51.15
CA ASN A 175 132.10 66.10 51.19
C ASN A 175 131.25 66.43 49.95
N GLN A 176 131.38 65.63 48.88
CA GLN A 176 130.35 65.51 47.85
C GLN A 176 129.17 64.70 48.37
N THR A 177 129.42 63.62 49.12
CA THR A 177 128.38 62.71 49.61
C THR A 177 127.24 63.39 50.36
N ASN A 178 127.47 64.48 51.09
CA ASN A 178 126.37 65.24 51.73
C ASN A 178 125.47 65.96 50.71
N VAL A 179 126.07 66.58 49.69
CA VAL A 179 125.32 67.26 48.61
C VAL A 179 124.63 66.22 47.72
N GLU A 180 125.32 65.14 47.39
CA GLU A 180 124.79 64.02 46.61
C GLU A 180 123.71 63.24 47.38
N MET A 181 123.79 63.15 48.71
CA MET A 181 122.73 62.59 49.57
C MET A 181 121.54 63.55 49.71
N GLU A 182 121.73 64.87 49.80
CA GLU A 182 120.61 65.82 49.70
C GLU A 182 119.92 65.75 48.33
N ASP A 183 120.68 65.58 47.24
CA ASP A 183 120.15 65.47 45.89
C ASP A 183 119.50 64.10 45.63
N ALA A 184 120.03 63.03 46.24
CA ALA A 184 119.40 61.71 46.28
C ALA A 184 118.12 61.72 47.14
N MET A 185 118.10 62.43 48.28
CA MET A 185 116.88 62.63 49.07
C MET A 185 115.82 63.42 48.29
N LYS A 186 116.20 64.45 47.51
CA LYS A 186 115.26 65.15 46.61
C LYS A 186 114.74 64.24 45.49
N LYS A 187 115.59 63.40 44.89
CA LYS A 187 115.19 62.42 43.87
C LYS A 187 114.28 61.33 44.44
N LEU A 188 114.57 60.84 45.65
CA LEU A 188 113.71 59.91 46.38
C LEU A 188 112.38 60.55 46.77
N GLN A 189 112.37 61.80 47.24
CA GLN A 189 111.13 62.52 47.52
C GLN A 189 110.31 62.71 46.23
N SER A 190 110.91 63.21 45.15
CA SER A 190 110.24 63.33 43.85
C SER A 190 109.69 61.98 43.36
N ARG A 191 110.38 60.87 43.66
CA ARG A 191 109.92 59.52 43.31
C ARG A 191 108.81 59.00 44.23
N VAL A 192 108.79 59.42 45.50
CA VAL A 192 107.66 59.20 46.42
C VAL A 192 106.45 60.01 45.96
N ASP A 193 106.62 61.31 45.67
CA ASP A 193 105.58 62.19 45.16
C ASP A 193 104.98 61.66 43.83
N GLU A 194 105.83 61.14 42.93
CA GLU A 194 105.39 60.42 41.73
C GLU A 194 104.59 59.16 42.06
N LEU A 195 105.08 58.30 42.97
CA LEU A 195 104.42 57.04 43.34
C LEU A 195 103.09 57.27 44.09
N GLU A 196 103.01 58.28 44.94
CA GLU A 196 101.76 58.73 45.58
C GLU A 196 100.79 59.28 44.54
N GLY A 197 101.28 60.02 43.53
CA GLY A 197 100.50 60.45 42.37
C GLY A 197 99.95 59.28 41.56
N PHE A 198 100.79 58.28 41.23
CA PHE A 198 100.37 57.06 40.54
C PHE A 198 99.38 56.23 41.37
N GLN A 199 99.61 56.09 42.68
CA GLN A 199 98.68 55.39 43.58
C GLN A 199 97.33 56.13 43.63
N THR A 200 97.33 57.45 43.76
CA THR A 200 96.09 58.25 43.77
C THR A 200 95.32 58.13 42.45
N SER A 201 96.03 58.08 41.31
CA SER A 201 95.43 57.83 40.00
C SER A 201 94.83 56.43 39.91
N LEU A 202 95.56 55.41 40.35
CA LEU A 202 95.12 54.01 40.32
C LEU A 202 93.93 53.77 41.27
N GLU A 203 93.92 54.39 42.45
CA GLU A 203 92.78 54.35 43.38
C GLU A 203 91.54 55.05 42.79
N ALA A 204 91.73 56.15 42.05
CA ALA A 204 90.64 56.82 41.33
C ALA A 204 90.07 55.94 40.20
N GLU A 205 90.93 55.33 39.37
CA GLU A 205 90.52 54.39 38.32
C GLU A 205 89.77 53.18 38.90
N LEU A 206 90.34 52.53 39.92
CA LEU A 206 89.76 51.36 40.58
C LEU A 206 88.45 51.72 41.29
N LYS A 207 88.29 52.95 41.78
CA LYS A 207 86.98 53.46 42.22
C LYS A 207 86.01 53.61 41.05
N THR A 208 86.40 54.24 39.94
CA THR A 208 85.50 54.40 38.78
C THR A 208 85.04 53.07 38.20
N GLU A 209 85.92 52.06 38.16
CA GLU A 209 85.54 50.72 37.66
C GLU A 209 84.65 49.96 38.65
N ARG A 210 84.83 50.14 39.97
CA ARG A 210 83.87 49.65 40.97
C ARG A 210 82.50 50.30 40.83
N ASP A 211 82.44 51.62 40.61
CA ASP A 211 81.16 52.33 40.48
C ASP A 211 80.48 52.01 39.13
N ARG A 212 81.26 51.80 38.05
CA ARG A 212 80.80 51.23 36.77
C ARG A 212 80.24 49.81 36.94
N SER A 213 80.94 48.95 37.68
CA SER A 213 80.54 47.56 37.93
C SER A 213 79.23 47.48 38.75
N LYS A 214 79.01 48.39 39.72
CA LYS A 214 77.73 48.53 40.42
C LYS A 214 76.60 48.93 39.47
N SER A 215 76.79 49.96 38.65
CA SER A 215 75.79 50.41 37.67
C SER A 215 75.37 49.26 36.76
N LEU A 216 76.34 48.52 36.22
CA LEU A 216 76.09 47.35 35.37
C LEU A 216 75.30 46.24 36.10
N MET A 217 75.49 46.08 37.41
CA MET A 217 74.76 45.11 38.22
C MET A 217 73.32 45.57 38.51
N GLU A 218 73.09 46.86 38.74
CA GLU A 218 71.74 47.44 38.86
C GLU A 218 70.97 47.36 37.53
N ASP A 219 71.62 47.68 36.40
CA ASP A 219 71.07 47.52 35.05
C ASP A 219 70.70 46.06 34.75
N LEU A 220 71.54 45.09 35.17
CA LEU A 220 71.29 43.67 34.99
C LEU A 220 70.10 43.17 35.85
N LEU A 221 69.94 43.69 37.07
CA LEU A 221 68.79 43.40 37.92
C LEU A 221 67.50 43.98 37.34
N ALA A 222 67.50 45.24 36.89
CA ALA A 222 66.37 45.86 36.22
C ALA A 222 65.96 45.13 34.92
N ALA A 223 66.95 44.66 34.14
CA ALA A 223 66.71 43.82 32.96
C ALA A 223 66.11 42.46 33.33
N SER A 224 66.53 41.85 34.44
CA SER A 224 65.98 40.60 34.97
C SER A 224 64.51 40.76 35.41
N GLU A 225 64.20 41.81 36.18
CA GLU A 225 62.82 42.12 36.58
C GLU A 225 61.92 42.41 35.37
N SER A 226 62.42 43.15 34.39
CA SER A 226 61.74 43.41 33.12
C SER A 226 61.44 42.12 32.35
N LYS A 227 62.44 41.22 32.21
CA LYS A 227 62.28 39.91 31.57
C LYS A 227 61.21 39.08 32.27
N ASN A 228 61.28 38.94 33.60
CA ASN A 228 60.32 38.16 34.37
C ASN A 228 58.89 38.70 34.18
N LYS A 229 58.73 40.02 34.14
CA LYS A 229 57.41 40.65 33.92
C LYS A 229 56.87 40.48 32.49
N ILE A 230 57.75 40.40 31.48
CA ILE A 230 57.37 40.02 30.11
C ILE A 230 56.95 38.55 30.08
N GLU A 231 57.65 37.67 30.79
CA GLU A 231 57.37 36.24 30.89
C GLU A 231 56.02 35.97 31.61
N ASP A 232 55.73 36.70 32.70
CA ASP A 232 54.43 36.70 33.38
C ASP A 232 53.28 37.14 32.45
N LEU A 233 53.46 38.26 31.72
CA LEU A 233 52.45 38.78 30.78
C LEU A 233 52.21 37.82 29.61
N TYR A 234 53.26 37.17 29.10
CA TYR A 234 53.16 36.14 28.06
C TYR A 234 52.41 34.91 28.57
N ASN A 235 52.72 34.43 29.77
CA ASN A 235 52.02 33.31 30.40
C ASN A 235 50.55 33.64 30.70
N GLN A 236 50.24 34.88 31.11
CA GLN A 236 48.86 35.34 31.31
C GLN A 236 48.07 35.37 29.98
N LEU A 237 48.66 35.93 28.92
CA LEU A 237 48.05 35.97 27.58
C LEU A 237 47.79 34.56 27.04
N LEU A 238 48.75 33.65 27.17
CA LEU A 238 48.62 32.25 26.76
C LEU A 238 47.54 31.52 27.57
N ALA A 239 47.46 31.77 28.87
CA ALA A 239 46.41 31.23 29.73
C ALA A 239 45.02 31.73 29.31
N GLU A 240 44.85 33.03 29.06
CA GLU A 240 43.59 33.64 28.61
C GLU A 240 43.16 33.14 27.22
N GLN A 241 44.10 33.05 26.27
CA GLN A 241 43.84 32.47 24.94
C GLN A 241 43.42 30.99 25.05
N SER A 242 44.07 30.21 25.92
CA SER A 242 43.67 28.81 26.19
C SER A 242 42.28 28.72 26.84
N ALA A 243 41.90 29.70 27.67
CA ALA A 243 40.60 29.75 28.32
C ALA A 243 39.48 30.11 27.32
N SER A 244 39.72 31.05 26.40
CA SER A 244 38.77 31.37 25.33
C SER A 244 38.57 30.17 24.40
N ALA A 245 39.66 29.55 23.93
CA ALA A 245 39.59 28.36 23.07
C ALA A 245 38.86 27.19 23.76
N ARG A 246 39.05 26.99 25.07
CA ARG A 246 38.28 26.00 25.86
C ARG A 246 36.80 26.37 25.97
N LYS A 247 36.48 27.66 26.15
CA LYS A 247 35.09 28.15 26.23
C LYS A 247 34.36 27.99 24.89
N GLU A 248 35.01 28.36 23.79
CA GLU A 248 34.49 28.22 22.41
C GLU A 248 34.30 26.74 22.04
N SER A 249 35.28 25.89 22.37
CA SER A 249 35.17 24.44 22.17
C SER A 249 34.03 23.81 22.98
N ASN A 250 33.88 24.20 24.26
CA ASN A 250 32.76 23.76 25.10
C ASN A 250 31.40 24.26 24.58
N GLN A 251 31.31 25.53 24.15
CA GLN A 251 30.09 26.12 23.60
C GLN A 251 29.68 25.40 22.31
N SER A 252 30.63 25.24 21.37
CA SER A 252 30.44 24.47 20.14
C SER A 252 29.95 23.05 20.45
N ARG A 253 30.55 22.37 21.43
CA ARG A 253 30.14 21.03 21.86
C ARG A 253 28.74 20.99 22.52
N THR A 254 28.33 22.02 23.23
CA THR A 254 26.93 22.12 23.71
C THR A 254 25.97 22.39 22.58
N ASP A 255 26.37 23.17 21.58
CA ASP A 255 25.53 23.50 20.43
C ASP A 255 25.38 22.31 19.47
N THR A 256 26.42 21.49 19.25
CA THR A 256 26.27 20.21 18.53
C THR A 256 25.37 19.25 19.28
N ALA A 257 25.53 19.08 20.61
CA ALA A 257 24.66 18.21 21.41
C ALA A 257 23.18 18.67 21.39
N ASN A 258 22.94 19.99 21.43
CA ASN A 258 21.60 20.56 21.30
C ASN A 258 21.00 20.34 19.89
N LEU A 259 21.83 20.37 18.84
CA LEU A 259 21.39 20.06 17.48
C LEU A 259 21.14 18.56 17.26
N GLU A 260 21.99 17.69 17.82
CA GLU A 260 21.83 16.23 17.82
C GLU A 260 20.52 15.82 18.53
N MET A 261 20.25 16.37 19.73
CA MET A 261 18.99 16.15 20.44
C MET A 261 17.77 16.61 19.63
N ARG A 262 17.85 17.81 19.03
CA ARG A 262 16.77 18.31 18.16
C ARG A 262 16.63 17.52 16.85
N LEU A 263 17.68 16.82 16.40
CA LEU A 263 17.64 15.97 15.22
C LEU A 263 16.94 14.66 15.56
N THR A 264 17.28 14.00 16.67
CA THR A 264 16.60 12.77 17.12
C THR A 264 15.13 13.00 17.51
N GLU A 265 14.79 14.16 18.10
CA GLU A 265 13.40 14.60 18.27
C GLU A 265 12.64 14.64 16.93
N ARG A 266 13.27 15.13 15.86
CA ARG A 266 12.64 15.26 14.55
C ARG A 266 12.53 13.93 13.84
N GLU A 267 13.54 13.07 13.93
CA GLU A 267 13.48 11.69 13.45
C GLU A 267 12.34 10.91 14.12
N ALA A 268 12.18 11.03 15.45
CA ALA A 268 11.03 10.45 16.16
C ALA A 268 9.69 10.98 15.61
N THR A 269 9.52 12.30 15.45
CA THR A 269 8.28 12.84 14.86
C THR A 269 8.05 12.41 13.40
N ILE A 270 9.11 12.11 12.64
CA ILE A 270 9.00 11.59 11.28
C ILE A 270 8.52 10.13 11.32
N VAL A 271 9.00 9.31 12.26
CA VAL A 271 8.50 7.94 12.47
C VAL A 271 7.02 7.95 12.88
N ASP A 272 6.63 8.76 13.86
CA ASP A 272 5.23 8.94 14.29
C ASP A 272 4.30 9.32 13.12
N LEU A 273 4.77 10.20 12.24
CA LEU A 273 4.00 10.65 11.06
C LEU A 273 3.96 9.57 9.97
N GLN A 274 5.03 8.80 9.78
CA GLN A 274 5.04 7.65 8.86
C GLN A 274 4.12 6.52 9.35
N GLU A 275 4.02 6.29 10.66
CA GLU A 275 3.09 5.32 11.24
C GLU A 275 1.63 5.76 11.02
N LYS A 276 1.29 7.01 11.35
CA LYS A 276 -0.04 7.59 11.09
C LYS A 276 -0.40 7.61 9.60
N LEU A 277 0.57 7.79 8.70
CA LEU A 277 0.34 7.67 7.25
C LEU A 277 0.01 6.23 6.82
N LYS A 278 0.63 5.21 7.44
CA LYS A 278 0.28 3.79 7.22
C LYS A 278 -1.10 3.46 7.78
N GLU A 279 -1.43 3.94 8.99
CA GLU A 279 -2.77 3.79 9.58
C GLU A 279 -3.85 4.39 8.66
N MET A 280 -3.65 5.62 8.19
CA MET A 280 -4.59 6.28 7.27
C MET A 280 -4.69 5.58 5.90
N ALA A 281 -3.59 4.99 5.39
CA ALA A 281 -3.61 4.19 4.17
C ALA A 281 -4.40 2.89 4.36
N ASN A 282 -4.19 2.18 5.48
CA ASN A 282 -4.94 0.96 5.82
C ASN A 282 -6.44 1.26 5.97
N LEU A 283 -6.79 2.33 6.70
CA LEU A 283 -8.18 2.77 6.86
C LEU A 283 -8.82 3.17 5.52
N SER A 284 -8.05 3.76 4.60
CA SER A 284 -8.53 4.05 3.25
C SER A 284 -8.77 2.78 2.43
N GLN A 285 -7.94 1.75 2.59
CA GLN A 285 -8.10 0.46 1.91
C GLN A 285 -9.29 -0.33 2.46
N ASP A 286 -9.50 -0.35 3.78
CA ASP A 286 -10.69 -0.98 4.37
C ASP A 286 -11.98 -0.24 4.01
N ASN A 287 -11.95 1.10 3.92
CA ASN A 287 -13.11 1.88 3.47
C ASN A 287 -13.46 1.57 2.00
N LEU A 288 -12.46 1.45 1.12
CA LEU A 288 -12.68 1.00 -0.26
C LEU A 288 -13.27 -0.43 -0.31
N ARG A 289 -12.74 -1.37 0.48
CA ARG A 289 -13.28 -2.73 0.56
C ARG A 289 -14.73 -2.76 1.07
N LEU A 290 -15.05 -1.96 2.08
CA LEU A 290 -16.43 -1.83 2.58
C LEU A 290 -17.36 -1.16 1.56
N GLN A 291 -16.85 -0.26 0.72
CA GLN A 291 -17.59 0.31 -0.40
C GLN A 291 -17.87 -0.73 -1.50
N ASP A 292 -16.89 -1.58 -1.84
CA ASP A 292 -17.07 -2.68 -2.80
C ASP A 292 -18.08 -3.73 -2.26
N GLU A 293 -17.97 -4.10 -0.98
CA GLU A 293 -18.93 -4.98 -0.29
C GLU A 293 -20.34 -4.37 -0.28
N LEU A 294 -20.47 -3.05 -0.06
CA LEU A 294 -21.75 -2.33 -0.10
C LEU A 294 -22.35 -2.32 -1.51
N GLN A 295 -21.57 -2.01 -2.55
CA GLN A 295 -22.04 -2.04 -3.95
C GLN A 295 -22.52 -3.44 -4.36
N LEU A 296 -21.82 -4.49 -3.92
CA LEU A 296 -22.26 -5.87 -4.12
C LEU A 296 -23.62 -6.12 -3.45
N LYS A 297 -23.83 -5.65 -2.22
CA LYS A 297 -25.12 -5.77 -1.51
C LYS A 297 -26.23 -4.93 -2.15
N GLU A 298 -25.93 -3.74 -2.67
CA GLU A 298 -26.89 -2.95 -3.46
C GLU A 298 -27.31 -3.68 -4.74
N SER A 299 -26.37 -4.37 -5.41
CA SER A 299 -26.67 -5.18 -6.60
C SER A 299 -27.55 -6.40 -6.27
N GLU A 300 -27.31 -7.07 -5.14
CA GLU A 300 -28.17 -8.15 -4.62
C GLU A 300 -29.59 -7.64 -4.31
N VAL A 301 -29.71 -6.49 -3.61
CA VAL A 301 -30.99 -5.87 -3.28
C VAL A 301 -31.76 -5.44 -4.53
N SER A 302 -31.07 -4.90 -5.54
CA SER A 302 -31.66 -4.57 -6.85
C SER A 302 -32.19 -5.83 -7.57
N SER A 303 -31.39 -6.90 -7.59
CA SER A 303 -31.80 -8.20 -8.15
C SER A 303 -33.02 -8.77 -7.42
N LEU A 304 -33.01 -8.81 -6.09
CA LEU A 304 -34.13 -9.27 -5.26
C LEU A 304 -35.38 -8.41 -5.44
N SER A 305 -35.24 -7.09 -5.62
CA SER A 305 -36.36 -6.18 -5.92
C SER A 305 -37.02 -6.49 -7.27
N SER A 306 -36.22 -6.85 -8.28
CA SER A 306 -36.73 -7.31 -9.58
C SER A 306 -37.47 -8.66 -9.46
N GLU A 307 -36.95 -9.59 -8.66
CA GLU A 307 -37.59 -10.88 -8.42
C GLU A 307 -38.89 -10.75 -7.62
N VAL A 308 -38.92 -9.92 -6.57
CA VAL A 308 -40.15 -9.59 -5.83
C VAL A 308 -41.19 -8.95 -6.75
N SER A 309 -40.77 -8.11 -7.71
CA SER A 309 -41.66 -7.53 -8.71
C SER A 309 -42.19 -8.59 -9.70
N ARG A 310 -41.35 -9.56 -10.08
CA ARG A 310 -41.76 -10.72 -10.89
C ARG A 310 -42.77 -11.59 -10.14
N LEU A 311 -42.53 -11.91 -8.86
CA LEU A 311 -43.42 -12.69 -7.99
C LEU A 311 -44.77 -12.00 -7.77
N ARG A 312 -44.80 -10.66 -7.62
CA ARG A 312 -46.07 -9.89 -7.63
C ARG A 312 -46.84 -10.14 -8.93
N SER A 313 -46.20 -10.00 -10.09
CA SER A 313 -46.86 -10.25 -11.38
C SER A 313 -47.37 -11.70 -11.56
N TYR A 314 -46.76 -12.68 -10.89
CA TYR A 314 -47.28 -14.06 -10.86
C TYR A 314 -48.45 -14.21 -9.89
N LYS A 315 -48.42 -13.56 -8.72
CA LYS A 315 -49.56 -13.50 -7.79
C LYS A 315 -50.78 -12.88 -8.47
N ASP A 316 -50.62 -11.75 -9.14
CA ASP A 316 -51.72 -11.04 -9.81
C ASP A 316 -52.36 -11.92 -10.92
N LYS A 317 -51.55 -12.71 -11.62
CA LYS A 317 -52.02 -13.70 -12.62
C LYS A 317 -52.73 -14.89 -11.98
N LEU A 318 -52.29 -15.36 -10.82
CA LEU A 318 -52.95 -16.42 -10.05
C LEU A 318 -54.31 -15.96 -9.50
N GLU A 319 -54.40 -14.70 -9.05
CA GLU A 319 -55.68 -14.09 -8.63
C GLU A 319 -56.65 -13.95 -9.81
N GLN A 320 -56.17 -13.47 -10.97
CA GLN A 320 -56.96 -13.45 -12.21
C GLN A 320 -57.41 -14.85 -12.65
N ALA A 321 -56.55 -15.87 -12.55
CA ALA A 321 -56.92 -17.25 -12.85
C ALA A 321 -57.95 -17.81 -11.85
N GLY A 322 -57.87 -17.41 -10.58
CA GLY A 322 -58.86 -17.72 -9.55
C GLY A 322 -60.23 -17.11 -9.87
N ASP A 323 -60.28 -15.84 -10.28
CA ASP A 323 -61.54 -15.17 -10.66
C ASP A 323 -62.12 -15.69 -11.99
N LEU A 324 -61.27 -16.06 -12.95
CA LEU A 324 -61.72 -16.79 -14.15
C LEU A 324 -62.28 -18.16 -13.80
N LYS A 325 -61.71 -18.87 -12.81
CA LYS A 325 -62.25 -20.14 -12.32
C LYS A 325 -63.61 -19.96 -11.65
N LYS A 326 -63.80 -18.92 -10.81
CA LYS A 326 -65.12 -18.60 -10.22
C LYS A 326 -66.16 -18.37 -11.32
N ARG A 327 -65.86 -17.53 -12.30
CA ARG A 327 -66.76 -17.27 -13.45
C ARG A 327 -67.05 -18.51 -14.28
N LEU A 328 -66.10 -19.43 -14.39
CA LEU A 328 -66.34 -20.72 -15.04
C LEU A 328 -67.31 -21.56 -14.20
N GLN A 329 -67.14 -21.62 -12.88
CA GLN A 329 -68.06 -22.34 -11.99
C GLN A 329 -69.46 -21.71 -11.98
N GLU A 330 -69.57 -20.38 -11.92
CA GLU A 330 -70.84 -19.64 -12.06
C GLU A 330 -71.56 -20.02 -13.38
N LYS A 331 -70.82 -20.17 -14.49
CA LYS A 331 -71.38 -20.62 -15.78
C LYS A 331 -71.61 -22.13 -15.88
N GLU A 332 -70.86 -22.97 -15.18
CA GLU A 332 -71.14 -24.41 -15.05
C GLU A 332 -72.44 -24.61 -14.21
N GLU A 333 -72.66 -23.83 -13.14
CA GLU A 333 -73.89 -23.81 -12.32
C GLU A 333 -75.12 -23.25 -13.08
N GLU A 334 -74.97 -22.18 -13.87
CA GLU A 334 -76.01 -21.72 -14.80
C GLU A 334 -76.37 -22.81 -15.84
N CYS A 335 -75.37 -23.53 -16.37
CA CYS A 335 -75.62 -24.62 -17.32
C CYS A 335 -76.29 -25.84 -16.65
N GLU A 336 -75.99 -26.13 -15.38
CA GLU A 336 -76.66 -27.20 -14.63
C GLU A 336 -78.12 -26.86 -14.37
N THR A 337 -78.43 -25.66 -13.87
CA THR A 337 -79.81 -25.24 -13.61
C THR A 337 -80.66 -25.11 -14.88
N LEU A 338 -80.09 -24.67 -16.01
CA LEU A 338 -80.77 -24.71 -17.32
C LEU A 338 -81.02 -26.16 -17.80
N LEU A 339 -80.11 -27.09 -17.53
CA LEU A 339 -80.29 -28.50 -17.88
C LEU A 339 -81.36 -29.17 -16.99
N GLU A 340 -81.43 -28.83 -15.70
CA GLU A 340 -82.51 -29.26 -14.81
C GLU A 340 -83.87 -28.76 -15.30
N GLN A 341 -83.99 -27.49 -15.69
CA GLN A 341 -85.20 -26.93 -16.29
C GLN A 341 -85.61 -27.65 -17.57
N ILE A 342 -84.66 -27.96 -18.46
CA ILE A 342 -84.94 -28.74 -19.69
C ILE A 342 -85.47 -30.13 -19.33
N VAL A 343 -84.88 -30.83 -18.36
CA VAL A 343 -85.34 -32.16 -17.92
C VAL A 343 -86.72 -32.11 -17.26
N GLU A 344 -87.03 -31.07 -16.48
CA GLU A 344 -88.37 -30.85 -15.93
C GLU A 344 -89.41 -30.56 -17.02
N LEU A 345 -89.08 -29.75 -18.02
CA LEU A 345 -89.94 -29.50 -19.19
C LEU A 345 -90.14 -30.75 -20.05
N GLU A 346 -89.09 -31.56 -20.30
CA GLU A 346 -89.22 -32.85 -20.98
C GLU A 346 -90.12 -33.82 -20.18
N HIS A 347 -90.02 -33.84 -18.85
CA HIS A 347 -90.89 -34.65 -17.98
C HIS A 347 -92.35 -34.19 -18.04
N ASN A 348 -92.60 -32.88 -17.95
CA ASN A 348 -93.94 -32.30 -18.02
C ASN A 348 -94.58 -32.50 -19.40
N MET A 349 -93.82 -32.35 -20.49
CA MET A 349 -94.29 -32.71 -21.84
C MET A 349 -94.66 -34.20 -21.93
N GLN A 350 -93.87 -35.09 -21.32
CA GLN A 350 -94.12 -36.53 -21.34
C GLN A 350 -95.35 -36.94 -20.50
N THR A 351 -95.62 -36.30 -19.36
CA THR A 351 -96.84 -36.56 -18.57
C THR A 351 -98.10 -35.96 -19.22
N CYS A 352 -98.00 -34.77 -19.83
CA CYS A 352 -99.04 -34.23 -20.71
C CYS A 352 -99.34 -35.17 -21.89
N LYS A 353 -98.31 -35.79 -22.49
CA LYS A 353 -98.49 -36.78 -23.54
C LYS A 353 -99.17 -38.06 -23.04
N GLN A 354 -98.76 -38.60 -21.89
CA GLN A 354 -99.39 -39.78 -21.29
C GLN A 354 -100.88 -39.55 -20.98
N THR A 355 -101.22 -38.41 -20.39
CA THR A 355 -102.62 -38.06 -20.10
C THR A 355 -103.43 -37.81 -21.38
N LEU A 356 -102.83 -37.24 -22.43
CA LEU A 356 -103.47 -37.14 -23.76
C LEU A 356 -103.78 -38.53 -24.34
N ASP A 357 -102.78 -39.42 -24.39
CA ASP A 357 -102.96 -40.80 -24.86
C ASP A 357 -104.06 -41.55 -24.07
N GLU A 358 -104.16 -41.31 -22.75
CA GLU A 358 -105.23 -41.87 -21.90
C GLU A 358 -106.62 -41.36 -22.29
N ARG A 359 -106.78 -40.06 -22.55
CA ARG A 359 -108.05 -39.50 -23.02
C ARG A 359 -108.42 -39.97 -24.43
N GLU A 360 -107.44 -40.21 -25.30
CA GLU A 360 -107.71 -40.84 -26.61
C GLU A 360 -108.21 -42.28 -26.45
N ARG A 361 -107.62 -43.07 -25.53
CA ARG A 361 -108.09 -44.44 -25.23
C ARG A 361 -109.50 -44.47 -24.63
N THR A 362 -109.85 -43.54 -23.73
CA THR A 362 -111.22 -43.50 -23.17
C THR A 362 -112.25 -43.05 -24.19
N VAL A 363 -111.92 -42.08 -25.06
CA VAL A 363 -112.78 -41.69 -26.18
C VAL A 363 -113.01 -42.86 -27.14
N GLU A 364 -111.97 -43.59 -27.55
CA GLU A 364 -112.13 -44.71 -28.48
C GLU A 364 -112.90 -45.88 -27.84
N SER A 365 -112.69 -46.18 -26.56
CA SER A 365 -113.46 -47.22 -25.85
C SER A 365 -114.95 -46.85 -25.69
N LEU A 366 -115.28 -45.59 -25.42
CA LEU A 366 -116.68 -45.12 -25.39
C LEU A 366 -117.33 -45.15 -26.79
N LYS A 367 -116.54 -44.92 -27.84
CA LYS A 367 -116.96 -44.96 -29.24
C LYS A 367 -117.21 -46.41 -29.70
N GLU A 368 -116.35 -47.36 -29.31
CA GLU A 368 -116.60 -48.79 -29.49
C GLU A 368 -117.88 -49.25 -28.77
N LYS A 369 -118.08 -48.82 -27.52
CA LYS A 369 -119.31 -49.09 -26.76
C LYS A 369 -120.55 -48.52 -27.45
N ALA A 370 -120.50 -47.27 -27.91
CA ALA A 370 -121.60 -46.62 -28.63
C ALA A 370 -121.94 -47.37 -29.95
N ASN A 371 -120.92 -47.70 -30.75
CA ASN A 371 -121.05 -48.47 -32.00
C ASN A 371 -121.57 -49.90 -31.77
N LEU A 372 -121.26 -50.52 -30.62
CA LEU A 372 -121.77 -51.83 -30.24
C LEU A 372 -123.25 -51.76 -29.87
N LEU A 373 -123.65 -50.75 -29.08
CA LEU A 373 -125.06 -50.51 -28.73
C LEU A 373 -125.90 -50.13 -29.96
N GLU A 374 -125.35 -49.35 -30.89
CA GLU A 374 -125.98 -49.03 -32.19
C GLU A 374 -126.27 -50.30 -33.00
N LYS A 375 -125.29 -51.22 -33.10
CA LYS A 375 -125.49 -52.53 -33.76
C LYS A 375 -126.51 -53.41 -33.02
N GLN A 376 -126.56 -53.34 -31.69
CA GLN A 376 -127.56 -54.07 -30.91
C GLN A 376 -128.97 -53.50 -31.11
N LEU A 377 -129.11 -52.18 -31.24
CA LEU A 377 -130.37 -51.52 -31.60
C LEU A 377 -130.83 -51.91 -33.00
N GLU A 378 -129.95 -51.83 -34.00
CA GLU A 378 -130.31 -52.17 -35.39
C GLU A 378 -130.70 -53.67 -35.50
N THR A 379 -129.98 -54.58 -34.85
CA THR A 379 -130.36 -56.01 -34.82
C THR A 379 -131.66 -56.30 -34.04
N LEU A 380 -132.00 -55.50 -33.02
CA LEU A 380 -133.30 -55.59 -32.32
C LEU A 380 -134.46 -55.02 -33.16
N LYS A 381 -134.18 -54.00 -33.96
CA LYS A 381 -135.10 -53.35 -34.92
C LYS A 381 -135.36 -54.25 -36.14
N ASP A 382 -134.35 -54.96 -36.65
CA ASP A 382 -134.52 -56.04 -37.64
C ASP A 382 -135.40 -57.19 -37.10
N CYS A 383 -135.45 -57.38 -35.78
CA CYS A 383 -136.31 -58.36 -35.12
C CYS A 383 -137.74 -57.86 -34.82
N GLN A 384 -138.17 -56.71 -35.36
CA GLN A 384 -139.47 -56.12 -35.07
C GLN A 384 -140.63 -57.06 -35.51
N PRO A 385 -141.56 -57.43 -34.61
CA PRO A 385 -142.64 -58.36 -34.95
C PRO A 385 -143.74 -57.67 -35.80
N LEU A 386 -143.87 -58.10 -37.05
CA LEU A 386 -144.84 -57.61 -38.05
C LEU A 386 -146.31 -58.00 -37.78
N SER A 387 -146.69 -58.27 -36.53
CA SER A 387 -148.02 -58.74 -36.12
C SER A 387 -148.63 -57.85 -35.04
N SER A 388 -149.78 -57.23 -35.32
CA SER A 388 -150.50 -56.34 -34.41
C SER A 388 -151.27 -57.11 -33.32
N ASP A 389 -150.53 -57.81 -32.46
CA ASP A 389 -151.07 -58.64 -31.38
C ASP A 389 -150.46 -58.29 -30.01
N SER A 390 -151.15 -58.64 -28.93
CA SER A 390 -150.94 -58.12 -27.56
C SER A 390 -149.65 -58.60 -26.83
N LYS A 391 -148.58 -58.88 -27.56
CA LYS A 391 -147.25 -59.28 -27.04
C LYS A 391 -146.14 -58.28 -27.40
N SER A 392 -146.50 -57.05 -27.77
CA SER A 392 -145.56 -56.00 -28.20
C SER A 392 -144.71 -55.43 -27.06
N ALA A 393 -145.31 -55.16 -25.89
CA ALA A 393 -144.67 -54.43 -24.79
C ALA A 393 -143.25 -54.91 -24.35
N PRO A 394 -142.91 -56.22 -24.31
CA PRO A 394 -141.57 -56.66 -23.90
C PRO A 394 -140.45 -56.28 -24.88
N TRP A 395 -140.72 -56.19 -26.19
CA TRP A 395 -139.70 -55.72 -27.15
C TRP A 395 -139.57 -54.20 -27.09
N GLU A 396 -140.69 -53.49 -26.94
CA GLU A 396 -140.73 -52.02 -26.81
C GLU A 396 -139.90 -51.55 -25.60
N VAL A 397 -140.09 -52.17 -24.43
CA VAL A 397 -139.31 -51.86 -23.22
C VAL A 397 -137.83 -52.23 -23.40
N LYS A 398 -137.51 -53.35 -24.05
CA LYS A 398 -136.10 -53.74 -24.28
C LYS A 398 -135.41 -52.79 -25.26
N TYR A 399 -136.10 -52.39 -26.32
CA TYR A 399 -135.60 -51.42 -27.29
C TYR A 399 -135.40 -50.05 -26.62
N ALA A 400 -136.40 -49.55 -25.89
CA ALA A 400 -136.30 -48.27 -25.18
C ALA A 400 -135.16 -48.24 -24.14
N ASN A 401 -134.90 -49.35 -23.44
CA ASN A 401 -133.77 -49.44 -22.52
C ASN A 401 -132.42 -49.41 -23.25
N LEU A 402 -132.25 -50.11 -24.38
CA LEU A 402 -131.01 -50.02 -25.17
C LEU A 402 -130.86 -48.64 -25.85
N GLU A 403 -131.95 -48.00 -26.25
CA GLU A 403 -131.95 -46.66 -26.83
C GLU A 403 -131.48 -45.64 -25.78
N LEU A 404 -131.92 -45.79 -24.53
CA LEU A 404 -131.41 -45.01 -23.39
C LEU A 404 -129.94 -45.30 -23.10
N GLU A 405 -129.51 -46.56 -23.03
CA GLU A 405 -128.09 -46.93 -22.83
C GLU A 405 -127.18 -46.43 -23.97
N HIS A 406 -127.66 -46.44 -25.21
CA HIS A 406 -126.98 -45.88 -26.37
C HIS A 406 -126.92 -44.35 -26.31
N GLN A 407 -128.02 -43.68 -25.94
CA GLN A 407 -128.07 -42.24 -25.76
C GLN A 407 -127.15 -41.76 -24.64
N ASP A 408 -127.08 -42.49 -23.52
CA ASP A 408 -126.13 -42.26 -22.43
C ASP A 408 -124.68 -42.50 -22.87
N ALA A 409 -124.41 -43.57 -23.63
CA ALA A 409 -123.08 -43.82 -24.19
C ALA A 409 -122.64 -42.71 -25.17
N LEU A 410 -123.55 -42.21 -26.01
CA LEU A 410 -123.33 -41.06 -26.88
C LEU A 410 -123.13 -39.75 -26.09
N MET A 411 -123.82 -39.57 -24.96
CA MET A 411 -123.63 -38.41 -24.08
C MET A 411 -122.25 -38.44 -23.41
N GLN A 412 -121.85 -39.61 -22.88
CA GLN A 412 -120.53 -39.86 -22.31
C GLN A 412 -119.42 -39.64 -23.36
N LEU A 413 -119.60 -40.17 -24.57
CA LEU A 413 -118.68 -39.97 -25.70
C LEU A 413 -118.56 -38.49 -26.10
N ARG A 414 -119.67 -37.74 -26.13
CA ARG A 414 -119.66 -36.29 -26.41
C ARG A 414 -118.92 -35.52 -25.31
N SER A 415 -119.10 -35.85 -24.04
CA SER A 415 -118.36 -35.24 -22.93
C SER A 415 -116.86 -35.53 -23.03
N ALA A 416 -116.48 -36.81 -23.11
CA ALA A 416 -115.09 -37.24 -23.20
C ALA A 416 -114.37 -36.65 -24.43
N ARG A 417 -115.08 -36.54 -25.58
CA ARG A 417 -114.54 -35.86 -26.75
C ARG A 417 -114.38 -34.37 -26.53
N SER A 418 -115.35 -33.68 -25.93
CA SER A 418 -115.23 -32.25 -25.60
C SER A 418 -114.04 -31.97 -24.66
N GLU A 419 -113.81 -32.85 -23.68
CA GLU A 419 -112.62 -32.79 -22.83
C GLU A 419 -111.32 -33.04 -23.60
N LEU A 420 -111.29 -34.01 -24.51
CA LEU A 420 -110.13 -34.29 -25.36
C LEU A 420 -109.79 -33.13 -26.29
N GLU A 421 -110.78 -32.53 -26.97
CA GLU A 421 -110.57 -31.36 -27.82
C GLU A 421 -110.12 -30.14 -26.98
N ARG A 422 -110.59 -29.99 -25.72
CA ARG A 422 -110.09 -28.96 -24.79
C ARG A 422 -108.61 -29.18 -24.44
N VAL A 423 -108.22 -30.40 -24.06
CA VAL A 423 -106.82 -30.72 -23.73
C VAL A 423 -105.90 -30.57 -24.96
N LYS A 424 -106.41 -30.88 -26.17
CA LYS A 424 -105.68 -30.61 -27.42
C LYS A 424 -105.54 -29.11 -27.70
N ALA A 425 -106.59 -28.32 -27.52
CA ALA A 425 -106.51 -26.87 -27.64
C ALA A 425 -105.55 -26.25 -26.60
N GLU A 426 -105.52 -26.76 -25.36
CA GLU A 426 -104.60 -26.33 -24.32
C GLU A 426 -103.14 -26.68 -24.66
N ARG A 427 -102.88 -27.89 -25.18
CA ARG A 427 -101.58 -28.28 -25.73
C ARG A 427 -101.15 -27.40 -26.90
N ASP A 428 -102.06 -27.14 -27.84
CA ASP A 428 -101.76 -26.41 -29.07
C ASP A 428 -101.58 -24.91 -28.77
N MET A 429 -102.29 -24.35 -27.79
CA MET A 429 -102.00 -23.00 -27.27
C MET A 429 -100.63 -22.93 -26.60
N ALA A 430 -100.22 -23.95 -25.84
CA ALA A 430 -98.87 -23.98 -25.25
C ALA A 430 -97.77 -24.04 -26.33
N LEU A 431 -97.93 -24.89 -27.35
CA LEU A 431 -96.98 -24.99 -28.48
C LEU A 431 -96.88 -23.69 -29.29
N ASN A 432 -97.98 -22.96 -29.49
CA ASN A 432 -97.97 -21.66 -30.18
C ASN A 432 -97.50 -20.50 -29.28
N ALA A 433 -97.24 -20.72 -27.99
CA ALA A 433 -96.71 -19.69 -27.09
C ALA A 433 -95.18 -19.56 -27.23
N ASP A 434 -94.46 -20.67 -27.37
CA ASP A 434 -92.99 -20.69 -27.53
C ASP A 434 -92.55 -19.95 -28.81
N ASP A 435 -93.25 -20.18 -29.94
CA ASP A 435 -93.02 -19.50 -31.23
C ASP A 435 -93.18 -17.96 -31.16
N ALA A 436 -93.81 -17.42 -30.11
CA ALA A 436 -94.06 -15.99 -29.94
C ALA A 436 -92.92 -15.21 -29.25
N GLU A 437 -92.05 -15.87 -28.46
CA GLU A 437 -90.96 -15.19 -27.72
C GLU A 437 -89.55 -15.39 -28.32
N GLU A 438 -89.32 -16.30 -29.28
CA GLU A 438 -88.01 -16.46 -29.95
C GLU A 438 -87.55 -15.22 -30.77
N GLY A 439 -88.43 -14.23 -30.99
CA GLY A 439 -88.25 -13.12 -31.92
C GLY A 439 -87.15 -12.09 -31.62
N VAL A 440 -86.31 -12.26 -30.58
CA VAL A 440 -85.33 -11.23 -30.14
C VAL A 440 -83.87 -11.69 -30.02
N THR A 441 -83.56 -12.98 -29.74
CA THR A 441 -82.18 -13.38 -29.35
C THR A 441 -81.60 -14.63 -30.03
N ALA A 442 -82.36 -15.43 -30.78
CA ALA A 442 -81.90 -16.75 -31.26
C ALA A 442 -80.94 -16.75 -32.49
N SER A 443 -80.66 -15.60 -33.11
CA SER A 443 -80.05 -15.51 -34.47
C SER A 443 -78.53 -15.79 -34.58
N SER A 444 -77.89 -16.54 -33.68
CA SER A 444 -76.41 -16.63 -33.63
C SER A 444 -75.78 -18.02 -33.43
N LEU A 445 -76.56 -19.09 -33.18
CA LEU A 445 -76.07 -20.47 -33.33
C LEU A 445 -77.07 -21.30 -34.14
N GLY A 446 -76.58 -21.90 -35.23
CA GLY A 446 -77.41 -22.53 -36.25
C GLY A 446 -78.14 -23.79 -35.77
N GLY A 447 -79.22 -24.13 -36.48
CA GLY A 447 -80.07 -25.29 -36.20
C GLY A 447 -79.33 -26.63 -36.28
N GLY A 448 -78.74 -27.06 -35.17
CA GLY A 448 -78.30 -28.43 -34.95
C GLY A 448 -79.48 -29.35 -34.66
N ASP A 449 -79.49 -30.52 -35.29
CA ASP A 449 -80.48 -31.58 -35.12
C ASP A 449 -80.69 -31.96 -33.64
N ALA A 450 -81.87 -32.47 -33.28
CA ALA A 450 -82.17 -32.96 -31.93
C ALA A 450 -81.20 -34.09 -31.52
N GLU A 451 -80.72 -34.90 -32.46
CA GLU A 451 -79.68 -35.90 -32.20
C GLU A 451 -78.33 -35.27 -31.84
N MET A 452 -77.95 -34.15 -32.48
CA MET A 452 -76.73 -33.40 -32.19
C MET A 452 -76.74 -32.91 -30.73
N ARG A 453 -77.88 -32.37 -30.27
CA ARG A 453 -78.06 -31.87 -28.89
C ARG A 453 -77.98 -33.01 -27.86
N ARG A 454 -78.61 -34.15 -28.14
CA ARG A 454 -78.51 -35.37 -27.31
C ARG A 454 -77.09 -35.96 -27.29
N ALA A 455 -76.37 -35.91 -28.40
CA ALA A 455 -74.97 -36.33 -28.47
C ALA A 455 -74.06 -35.42 -27.62
N ILE A 456 -74.23 -34.10 -27.72
CA ILE A 456 -73.52 -33.12 -26.88
C ILE A 456 -73.84 -33.33 -25.40
N ALA A 457 -75.10 -33.57 -25.02
CA ALA A 457 -75.48 -33.85 -23.64
C ALA A 457 -74.80 -35.12 -23.08
N ARG A 458 -74.79 -36.22 -23.84
CA ARG A 458 -74.08 -37.46 -23.47
C ARG A 458 -72.58 -37.24 -23.34
N LEU A 459 -71.95 -36.61 -24.34
CA LEU A 459 -70.51 -36.32 -24.33
C LEU A 459 -70.12 -35.36 -23.20
N SER A 460 -71.01 -34.45 -22.79
CA SER A 460 -70.82 -33.58 -21.63
C SER A 460 -70.85 -34.37 -20.32
N MET A 461 -71.82 -35.27 -20.14
CA MET A 461 -71.85 -36.18 -18.97
C MET A 461 -70.63 -37.12 -18.95
N GLU A 462 -70.21 -37.65 -20.09
CA GLU A 462 -69.03 -38.51 -20.21
C GLU A 462 -67.74 -37.74 -19.88
N ASN A 463 -67.57 -36.52 -20.41
CA ASN A 463 -66.45 -35.65 -20.03
C ASN A 463 -66.48 -35.24 -18.55
N ARG A 464 -67.67 -35.05 -17.95
CA ARG A 464 -67.82 -34.81 -16.50
C ARG A 464 -67.35 -36.03 -15.69
N GLN A 465 -67.77 -37.24 -16.06
CA GLN A 465 -67.33 -38.48 -15.42
C GLN A 465 -65.83 -38.71 -15.60
N LEU A 466 -65.27 -38.44 -16.78
CA LEU A 466 -63.83 -38.53 -17.04
C LEU A 466 -63.03 -37.49 -16.23
N ARG A 467 -63.49 -36.23 -16.13
CA ARG A 467 -62.87 -35.20 -15.27
C ARG A 467 -62.86 -35.62 -13.80
N VAL A 468 -63.98 -36.12 -13.28
CA VAL A 468 -64.08 -36.63 -11.89
C VAL A 468 -63.18 -37.85 -11.69
N GLY A 469 -63.14 -38.77 -12.66
CA GLY A 469 -62.25 -39.93 -12.65
C GLY A 469 -60.76 -39.57 -12.66
N MET A 470 -60.37 -38.56 -13.45
CA MET A 470 -58.98 -38.06 -13.47
C MET A 470 -58.60 -37.37 -12.14
N MET A 471 -59.49 -36.54 -11.57
CA MET A 471 -59.23 -35.93 -10.26
C MET A 471 -59.13 -36.97 -9.13
N ALA A 472 -59.93 -38.03 -9.16
CA ALA A 472 -59.79 -39.16 -8.24
C ALA A 472 -58.48 -39.94 -8.50
N GLY A 473 -58.08 -40.07 -9.76
CA GLY A 473 -56.84 -40.71 -10.18
C GLY A 473 -55.58 -40.02 -9.62
N ASP A 474 -55.42 -38.72 -9.86
CA ASP A 474 -54.23 -37.96 -9.40
C ASP A 474 -54.08 -37.98 -7.88
N LEU A 475 -55.20 -37.92 -7.13
CA LEU A 475 -55.20 -38.04 -5.67
C LEU A 475 -54.73 -39.42 -5.16
N SER A 476 -54.85 -40.47 -5.98
CA SER A 476 -54.28 -41.80 -5.68
C SER A 476 -52.82 -41.95 -6.13
N GLY A 477 -52.42 -41.27 -7.22
CA GLY A 477 -51.08 -41.35 -7.78
C GLY A 477 -50.03 -40.57 -6.99
N GLY A 478 -50.39 -39.41 -6.45
CA GLY A 478 -49.45 -38.50 -5.79
C GLY A 478 -48.74 -39.06 -4.55
N GLY A 479 -49.33 -40.04 -3.86
CA GLY A 479 -48.79 -40.61 -2.62
C GLY A 479 -47.48 -41.41 -2.76
N GLY A 480 -47.11 -41.82 -3.98
CA GLY A 480 -45.93 -42.69 -4.21
C GLY A 480 -44.58 -41.98 -4.30
N ALA A 481 -44.55 -40.69 -4.69
CA ALA A 481 -43.32 -39.99 -5.03
C ALA A 481 -42.59 -39.42 -3.79
N ALA A 482 -43.32 -38.80 -2.87
CA ALA A 482 -42.77 -38.02 -1.75
C ALA A 482 -41.98 -38.84 -0.71
N LYS A 483 -41.90 -40.16 -0.85
CA LYS A 483 -41.24 -41.06 0.11
C LYS A 483 -39.89 -41.63 -0.35
N ARG A 484 -39.29 -41.11 -1.43
CA ARG A 484 -37.98 -41.57 -1.94
C ARG A 484 -36.82 -40.57 -1.82
N GLU A 485 -37.08 -39.29 -1.52
CA GLU A 485 -36.01 -38.29 -1.31
C GLU A 485 -35.56 -38.14 0.15
N ALA A 486 -36.21 -38.85 1.09
CA ALA A 486 -35.94 -38.76 2.53
C ALA A 486 -34.83 -39.70 3.06
N GLU A 487 -34.26 -40.56 2.21
CA GLU A 487 -33.16 -41.49 2.56
C GLU A 487 -31.88 -41.20 1.74
N GLY A 488 -31.70 -39.95 1.31
CA GLY A 488 -30.73 -39.54 0.28
C GLY A 488 -29.76 -38.42 0.66
N LYS A 489 -29.49 -38.16 1.95
CA LYS A 489 -28.47 -37.24 2.44
C LYS A 489 -28.06 -37.51 3.88
#